data_AF-A0A937JSJ2-F1
#
_entry.id   AF-A0A937JSJ2-F1
#
_cell.length_a   1.000
_cell.length_b   1.000
_cell.length_c   1.000
_cell.angle_alpha   90.00
_cell.angle_beta   90.00
_cell.angle_gamma   90.00
#
_symmetry.space_group_name_H-M   'P 1'
#
loop_
_entity.id
_entity.type
_entity.pdbx_description
1 polymer ?
#
loop_
_entity_poly.entity_id
_entity_poly.type
_entity_poly.pdbx_seq_one_letter_code
_entity_poly.pdbx_strand_id
1 'polypeptide(L)'
;MTTSPPAAEHGQRLLEQLERFTTRDDSQAAVGRRLLADHPDLPLCGFAISHSIEPEPGKPEHSLILRVGEHNTDAIAAWAKALGAELVVDGARHRLTTVLDGIGIWASATIPEDEYDMDGAVFTPTGDDVSGTYRGLLVTEIGEDGDLLIIGHPPVRDVLAATSSYYRHICGQRLRPFDGRDLADSVARRWGRFIAYPTRREWQIRDASDDTPGALPITWMCAQDGDTQDIGDVEHCPTCGRPSRGLAYDPVNGQRVHLCPSPTCRHQWPVAESSSPTSMKEHA
;
A
#
# COMPACT_ATOMS: atom_id res chain seq x y z
N MET A 1 -15.83 -9.04 31.94
CA MET A 1 -15.17 -7.77 32.28
C MET A 1 -13.81 -8.11 32.87
N THR A 2 -12.78 -8.12 32.03
CA THR A 2 -11.39 -8.29 32.47
C THR A 2 -10.96 -6.97 33.09
N THR A 3 -10.77 -6.94 34.40
CA THR A 3 -10.21 -5.78 35.09
C THR A 3 -8.80 -5.52 34.56
N SER A 4 -8.53 -4.29 34.10
CA SER A 4 -7.17 -3.89 33.72
C SER A 4 -6.20 -4.17 34.87
N PRO A 5 -4.97 -4.65 34.57
CA PRO A 5 -3.97 -4.90 35.60
C PRO A 5 -3.67 -3.60 36.38
N PRO A 6 -3.25 -3.70 37.65
CA PRO A 6 -2.74 -2.55 38.41
C PRO A 6 -1.66 -1.80 37.62
N ALA A 7 -1.64 -0.46 37.70
CA ALA A 7 -0.73 0.39 36.91
C ALA A 7 0.75 -0.03 36.99
N ALA A 8 1.19 -0.49 38.17
CA ALA A 8 2.55 -0.99 38.38
C ALA A 8 2.87 -2.28 37.58
N GLU A 9 1.93 -3.21 37.50
CA GLU A 9 2.11 -4.45 36.72
C GLU A 9 2.11 -4.16 35.22
N HIS A 10 1.29 -3.20 34.78
CA HIS A 10 1.25 -2.77 33.38
C HIS A 10 2.56 -2.09 32.96
N GLY A 11 3.07 -1.17 33.77
CA GLY A 11 4.36 -0.52 33.54
C GLY A 11 5.52 -1.52 33.45
N GLN A 12 5.53 -2.51 34.35
CA GLN A 12 6.55 -3.57 34.33
C GLN A 12 6.49 -4.41 33.04
N ARG A 13 5.30 -4.76 32.56
CA ARG A 13 5.12 -5.48 31.29
C ARG A 13 5.61 -4.66 30.08
N LEU A 14 5.37 -3.35 30.09
CA LEU A 14 5.85 -2.45 29.03
C LEU A 14 7.37 -2.32 29.05
N LEU A 15 7.98 -2.27 30.24
CA LEU A 15 9.44 -2.31 30.39
C LEU A 15 10.02 -3.62 29.85
N GLU A 16 9.48 -4.77 30.26
CA GLU A 16 9.92 -6.08 29.74
C GLU A 16 9.77 -6.19 28.22
N GLN A 17 8.70 -5.63 27.65
CA GLN A 17 8.52 -5.56 26.20
C GLN A 17 9.62 -4.74 25.55
N LEU A 18 9.91 -3.55 26.07
CA LEU A 18 10.96 -2.67 25.56
C LEU A 18 12.33 -3.36 25.59
N GLU A 19 12.65 -4.06 26.67
CA GLU A 19 13.91 -4.78 26.86
C GLU A 19 14.07 -6.01 25.95
N ARG A 20 12.98 -6.56 25.41
CA ARG A 20 13.08 -7.63 24.39
C ARG A 20 13.53 -7.10 23.03
N PHE A 21 13.29 -5.83 22.74
CA PHE A 21 13.65 -5.22 21.45
C PHE A 21 15.07 -4.65 21.45
N THR A 22 15.68 -4.43 22.62
CA THR A 22 17.05 -3.94 22.74
C THR A 22 18.05 -5.04 22.46
N THR A 23 18.45 -5.18 21.20
CA THR A 23 19.51 -6.11 20.83
C THR A 23 20.86 -5.42 20.59
N ARG A 24 20.90 -4.10 20.34
CA ARG A 24 22.16 -3.39 19.99
C ARG A 24 22.29 -1.90 20.33
N ASP A 25 21.19 -1.14 20.49
CA ASP A 25 21.25 0.31 20.78
C ASP A 25 20.40 0.66 22.02
N ASP A 26 21.09 1.11 23.07
CA ASP A 26 20.50 1.41 24.37
C ASP A 26 19.70 2.73 24.38
N SER A 27 19.85 3.59 23.36
CA SER A 27 19.27 4.94 23.34
C SER A 27 17.74 4.93 23.30
N GLN A 28 17.12 4.13 22.41
CA GLN A 28 15.66 4.02 22.29
C GLN A 28 15.03 3.43 23.56
N ALA A 29 15.71 2.48 24.19
CA ALA A 29 15.26 1.91 25.46
C ALA A 29 15.41 2.90 26.62
N ALA A 30 16.51 3.65 26.68
CA ALA A 30 16.69 4.68 27.69
C ALA A 30 15.56 5.72 27.62
N VAL A 31 15.21 6.18 26.40
CA VAL A 31 14.07 7.08 26.19
C VAL A 31 12.75 6.40 26.60
N GLY A 32 12.49 5.16 26.19
CA GLY A 32 11.27 4.45 26.58
C GLY A 32 11.12 4.24 28.09
N ARG A 33 12.21 3.91 28.80
CA ARG A 33 12.21 3.81 30.28
C ARG A 33 11.90 5.15 30.93
N ARG A 34 12.50 6.23 30.43
CA ARG A 34 12.20 7.59 30.92
C ARG A 34 10.74 7.96 30.71
N LEU A 35 10.18 7.68 29.53
CA LEU A 35 8.76 7.94 29.25
C LEU A 35 7.83 7.20 30.21
N LEU A 36 8.12 5.93 30.54
CA LEU A 36 7.32 5.17 31.51
C LEU A 36 7.47 5.70 32.94
N ALA A 37 8.66 6.20 33.31
CA ALA A 37 8.92 6.76 34.63
C ALA A 37 8.28 8.15 34.82
N ASP A 38 8.38 9.00 33.81
CA ASP A 38 7.87 10.39 33.85
C ASP A 38 6.35 10.44 33.65
N HIS A 39 5.79 9.46 32.95
CA HIS A 39 4.38 9.43 32.57
C HIS A 39 3.71 8.05 32.79
N PRO A 40 3.75 7.50 34.02
CA PRO A 40 3.25 6.14 34.32
C PRO A 40 1.73 5.99 34.10
N ASP A 41 0.99 7.09 34.17
CA ASP A 41 -0.48 7.10 34.05
C ASP A 41 -0.98 7.31 32.62
N LEU A 42 -0.10 7.59 31.66
CA LEU A 42 -0.52 7.81 30.27
C LEU A 42 -0.88 6.49 29.57
N PRO A 43 -1.96 6.45 28.78
CA PRO A 43 -2.38 5.20 28.13
C PRO A 43 -1.33 4.75 27.11
N LEU A 44 -0.84 3.52 27.28
CA LEU A 44 0.12 2.90 26.38
C LEU A 44 -0.10 1.39 26.36
N CYS A 45 -0.15 0.79 25.18
CA CYS A 45 -0.34 -0.64 24.99
C CYS A 45 0.95 -1.37 24.62
N GLY A 46 1.99 -0.64 24.21
CA GLY A 46 3.30 -1.20 23.91
C GLY A 46 4.25 -0.25 23.20
N PHE A 47 5.37 -0.79 22.75
CA PHE A 47 6.35 -0.08 21.93
C PHE A 47 6.63 -0.85 20.64
N ALA A 48 7.08 -0.12 19.63
CA ALA A 48 7.86 -0.68 18.53
C ALA A 48 9.10 0.18 18.28
N ILE A 49 10.17 -0.44 17.82
CA ILE A 49 11.45 0.19 17.52
C ILE A 49 11.62 0.16 16.01
N SER A 50 11.98 1.30 15.43
CA SER A 50 12.30 1.43 14.01
C SER A 50 13.65 2.11 13.83
N HIS A 51 14.33 1.78 12.73
CA HIS A 51 15.56 2.44 12.27
C HIS A 51 15.42 2.75 10.78
N SER A 52 15.85 3.94 10.37
CA SER A 52 15.97 4.31 8.97
C SER A 52 17.42 4.15 8.53
N ILE A 53 17.67 3.40 7.46
CA ILE A 53 19.02 3.20 6.93
C ILE A 53 19.54 4.49 6.26
N GLU A 54 18.62 5.31 5.74
CA GLU A 54 18.93 6.59 5.08
C GLU A 54 17.85 7.62 5.47
N PRO A 55 17.93 8.22 6.68
CA PRO A 55 16.96 9.21 7.09
C PRO A 55 17.05 10.45 6.19
N GLU A 56 15.89 11.04 5.85
CA GLU A 56 15.86 12.35 5.19
C GLU A 56 16.60 13.40 6.04
N PRO A 57 17.19 14.44 5.42
CA PRO A 57 17.86 15.50 6.17
C PRO A 57 16.97 16.09 7.27
N GLY A 58 17.45 16.02 8.52
CA GLY A 58 16.72 16.51 9.69
C GLY A 58 15.71 15.52 10.31
N LYS A 59 15.61 14.28 9.79
CA LYS A 59 14.84 13.20 10.42
C LYS A 59 15.75 12.35 11.33
N PRO A 60 15.21 11.83 12.44
CA PRO A 60 15.98 10.96 13.32
C PRO A 60 16.20 9.59 12.66
N GLU A 61 17.42 9.05 12.80
CA GLU A 61 17.79 7.71 12.33
C GLU A 61 17.03 6.62 13.09
N HIS A 62 16.88 6.82 14.40
CA HIS A 62 16.22 5.90 15.31
C HIS A 62 14.86 6.45 15.76
N SER A 63 13.85 5.60 15.81
CA SER A 63 12.50 5.98 16.23
C SER A 63 11.87 4.99 17.19
N LEU A 64 11.25 5.50 18.25
CA LEU A 64 10.42 4.75 19.18
C LEU A 64 8.94 5.06 18.88
N ILE A 65 8.19 4.02 18.56
CA ILE A 65 6.77 4.11 18.25
C ILE A 65 5.99 3.74 19.52
N LEU A 66 5.21 4.69 20.03
CA LEU A 66 4.30 4.48 21.15
C LEU A 66 3.02 3.83 20.61
N ARG A 67 2.77 2.58 20.97
CA ARG A 67 1.53 1.90 20.58
C ARG A 67 0.45 2.24 21.59
N VAL A 68 -0.48 3.10 21.21
CA VAL A 68 -1.75 3.29 21.93
C VAL A 68 -2.83 2.39 21.33
N GLY A 69 -4.01 2.34 21.93
CA GLY A 69 -5.17 1.70 21.28
C GLY A 69 -5.48 2.38 19.95
N GLU A 70 -5.81 1.60 18.91
CA GLU A 70 -6.03 2.07 17.53
C GLU A 70 -6.98 3.28 17.45
N HIS A 71 -8.00 3.30 18.31
CA HIS A 71 -9.03 4.34 18.35
C HIS A 71 -8.90 5.31 19.53
N ASN A 72 -7.80 5.26 20.28
CA ASN A 72 -7.62 6.08 21.47
C ASN A 72 -6.98 7.43 21.12
N THR A 73 -7.74 8.30 20.45
CA THR A 73 -7.30 9.64 20.04
C THR A 73 -7.01 10.56 21.23
N ASP A 74 -7.71 10.37 22.35
CA ASP A 74 -7.43 11.04 23.63
C ASP A 74 -6.05 10.69 24.18
N ALA A 75 -5.63 9.43 24.08
CA ALA A 75 -4.28 9.03 24.49
C ALA A 75 -3.22 9.72 23.64
N ILE A 76 -3.42 9.85 22.32
CA ILE A 76 -2.48 10.59 21.46
C ILE A 76 -2.41 12.06 21.88
N ALA A 77 -3.55 12.70 22.16
CA ALA A 77 -3.57 14.09 22.63
C ALA A 77 -2.88 14.26 23.99
N ALA A 78 -3.07 13.31 24.91
CA ALA A 78 -2.42 13.31 26.22
C ALA A 78 -0.90 13.15 26.10
N TRP A 79 -0.43 12.23 25.26
CA TRP A 79 1.00 12.07 24.96
C TRP A 79 1.58 13.31 24.28
N ALA A 80 0.90 13.89 23.28
CA ALA A 80 1.36 15.11 22.62
C ALA A 80 1.54 16.26 23.63
N LYS A 81 0.55 16.46 24.51
CA LYS A 81 0.62 17.46 25.59
C LYS A 81 1.77 17.18 26.56
N ALA A 82 1.93 15.94 27.01
CA ALA A 82 2.97 15.55 27.97
C ALA A 82 4.39 15.78 27.42
N LEU A 83 4.58 15.55 26.13
CA LEU A 83 5.86 15.73 25.45
C LEU A 83 6.08 17.15 24.90
N GLY A 84 5.13 18.08 25.12
CA GLY A 84 5.19 19.43 24.57
C GLY A 84 5.20 19.46 23.03
N ALA A 85 4.63 18.43 22.40
CA ALA A 85 4.57 18.27 20.96
C ALA A 85 3.25 18.81 20.39
N GLU A 86 3.30 19.30 19.15
CA GLU A 86 2.09 19.65 18.41
C GLU A 86 1.34 18.37 17.99
N LEU A 87 0.04 18.33 18.28
CA LEU A 87 -0.84 17.27 17.80
C LEU A 87 -1.21 17.55 16.35
N VAL A 88 -0.86 16.64 15.44
CA VAL A 88 -1.25 16.74 14.04
C VAL A 88 -2.54 15.96 13.81
N VAL A 89 -3.56 16.62 13.28
CA VAL A 89 -4.83 15.99 12.88
C VAL A 89 -4.93 16.04 11.37
N ASP A 90 -5.01 14.86 10.73
CA ASP A 90 -5.15 14.70 9.28
C ASP A 90 -6.29 13.72 9.00
N GLY A 91 -7.42 14.23 8.52
CA GLY A 91 -8.66 13.48 8.40
C GLY A 91 -9.16 12.96 9.76
N ALA A 92 -9.38 11.66 9.85
CA ALA A 92 -9.71 10.95 11.08
C ALA A 92 -8.48 10.54 11.91
N ARG A 93 -7.26 10.79 11.43
CA ARG A 93 -6.03 10.34 12.10
C ARG A 93 -5.41 11.43 12.96
N HIS A 94 -5.27 11.15 14.25
CA HIS A 94 -4.45 11.92 15.19
C HIS A 94 -3.04 11.34 15.19
N ARG A 95 -2.02 12.19 15.02
CA ARG A 95 -0.61 11.79 15.03
C ARG A 95 0.19 12.66 15.98
N LEU A 96 1.08 11.98 16.68
CA LEU A 96 2.16 12.57 17.45
C LEU A 96 3.47 12.29 16.71
N THR A 97 4.25 13.34 16.46
CA THR A 97 5.61 13.22 15.95
C THR A 97 6.49 14.25 16.65
N THR A 98 7.50 13.79 17.38
CA THR A 98 8.47 14.67 18.06
C THR A 98 9.83 14.00 18.14
N VAL A 99 10.83 14.67 18.72
CA VAL A 99 12.17 14.12 18.94
C VAL A 99 12.55 14.31 20.41
N LEU A 100 13.03 13.24 21.04
CA LEU A 100 13.57 13.25 22.40
C LEU A 100 14.97 12.64 22.38
N ASP A 101 15.97 13.41 22.81
CA ASP A 101 17.39 13.01 22.84
C ASP A 101 17.90 12.45 21.49
N GLY A 102 17.45 13.01 20.38
CA GLY A 102 17.79 12.54 19.03
C GLY A 102 16.99 11.33 18.54
N ILE A 103 16.10 10.77 19.37
CA ILE A 103 15.19 9.67 19.01
C ILE A 103 13.84 10.22 18.57
N GLY A 104 13.38 9.81 17.38
CA GLY A 104 12.04 10.12 16.90
C GLY A 104 10.98 9.43 17.74
N ILE A 105 9.97 10.17 18.21
CA ILE A 105 8.81 9.62 18.90
C ILE A 105 7.61 9.71 17.98
N TRP A 106 6.94 8.59 17.77
CA TRP A 106 5.80 8.48 16.87
C TRP A 106 4.64 7.78 17.55
N ALA A 107 3.43 8.28 17.38
CA ALA A 107 2.21 7.59 17.77
C ALA A 107 1.07 8.02 16.85
N SER A 108 0.09 7.14 16.64
CA SER A 108 -1.12 7.48 15.92
C SER A 108 -2.33 6.73 16.44
N ALA A 109 -3.49 7.37 16.34
CA ALA A 109 -4.79 6.76 16.54
C ALA A 109 -5.77 7.33 15.51
N THR A 110 -6.78 6.55 15.17
CA THR A 110 -7.80 6.87 14.18
C THR A 110 -9.16 6.98 14.88
N ILE A 111 -9.88 8.08 14.69
CA ILE A 111 -11.26 8.22 15.16
C ILE A 111 -12.09 7.06 14.59
N PRO A 112 -12.84 6.30 15.42
CA PRO A 112 -13.74 5.27 14.93
C PRO A 112 -14.64 5.75 13.80
N GLU A 113 -14.93 4.87 12.86
CA GLU A 113 -15.73 5.21 11.68
C GLU A 113 -17.13 5.70 12.04
N ASP A 114 -17.74 5.16 13.10
CA ASP A 114 -19.06 5.54 13.60
C ASP A 114 -19.07 6.86 14.39
N GLU A 115 -17.88 7.38 14.72
CA GLU A 115 -17.68 8.67 15.37
C GLU A 115 -17.15 9.76 14.41
N TYR A 116 -16.73 9.39 13.20
CA TYR A 116 -16.19 10.30 12.20
C TYR A 116 -17.26 10.74 11.19
N ASP A 117 -17.24 12.03 10.80
CA ASP A 117 -18.16 12.56 9.78
C ASP A 117 -17.76 12.07 8.38
N MET A 118 -18.17 10.84 8.07
CA MET A 118 -17.91 10.20 6.77
C MET A 118 -18.55 10.97 5.61
N ASP A 119 -19.64 11.69 5.86
CA ASP A 119 -20.31 12.50 4.84
C ASP A 119 -19.54 13.77 4.53
N GLY A 120 -19.03 14.45 5.55
CA GLY A 120 -18.14 15.61 5.42
C GLY A 120 -16.77 15.27 4.86
N ALA A 121 -16.33 14.02 4.97
CA ALA A 121 -15.06 13.53 4.45
C ALA A 121 -15.09 13.09 2.97
N VAL A 122 -16.23 13.25 2.29
CA VAL A 122 -16.36 12.90 0.88
C VAL A 122 -15.66 13.92 0.00
N PHE A 123 -14.91 13.42 -0.99
CA PHE A 123 -14.18 14.26 -1.93
C PHE A 123 -14.25 13.72 -3.36
N THR A 124 -13.90 14.58 -4.32
CA THR A 124 -13.68 14.18 -5.71
C THR A 124 -12.18 13.92 -5.91
N PRO A 125 -11.78 12.68 -6.27
CA PRO A 125 -10.37 12.38 -6.48
C PRO A 125 -9.80 13.15 -7.66
N THR A 126 -8.52 13.45 -7.54
CA THR A 126 -7.68 14.14 -8.52
C THR A 126 -6.51 13.25 -8.92
N GLY A 127 -5.60 13.76 -9.76
CA GLY A 127 -4.39 13.03 -10.14
C GLY A 127 -3.51 12.63 -8.96
N ASP A 128 -3.54 13.39 -7.86
CA ASP A 128 -2.75 13.12 -6.65
C ASP A 128 -3.33 12.00 -5.77
N ASP A 129 -4.59 11.60 -6.04
CA ASP A 129 -5.33 10.62 -5.24
C ASP A 129 -5.37 9.24 -5.91
N VAL A 130 -4.80 9.08 -7.10
CA VAL A 130 -4.86 7.85 -7.92
C VAL A 130 -3.47 7.38 -8.35
N SER A 131 -3.33 6.12 -8.75
CA SER A 131 -2.04 5.58 -9.25
C SER A 131 -1.52 6.29 -10.50
N GLY A 132 -2.40 6.90 -11.30
CA GLY A 132 -1.98 7.81 -12.37
C GLY A 132 -3.06 8.11 -13.40
N THR A 133 -2.65 8.84 -14.45
CA THR A 133 -3.52 9.14 -15.60
C THR A 133 -3.07 8.35 -16.83
N TYR A 134 -3.94 7.47 -17.34
CA TYR A 134 -3.65 6.60 -18.48
C TYR A 134 -4.68 6.82 -19.57
N ARG A 135 -4.22 7.19 -20.77
CA ARG A 135 -5.11 7.54 -21.90
C ARG A 135 -6.14 8.63 -21.55
N GLY A 136 -5.78 9.55 -20.64
CA GLY A 136 -6.65 10.63 -20.19
C GLY A 136 -7.67 10.23 -19.12
N LEU A 137 -7.62 8.98 -18.63
CA LEU A 137 -8.48 8.48 -17.56
C LEU A 137 -7.70 8.41 -16.25
N LEU A 138 -8.32 8.82 -15.14
CA LEU A 138 -7.79 8.63 -13.79
C LEU A 138 -7.96 7.16 -13.41
N VAL A 139 -6.85 6.48 -13.12
CA VAL A 139 -6.81 5.06 -12.82
C VAL A 139 -6.09 4.85 -11.51
N THR A 140 -6.69 4.06 -10.62
CA THR A 140 -6.08 3.60 -9.38
C THR A 140 -6.22 2.11 -9.26
N GLU A 141 -5.20 1.47 -8.72
CA GLU A 141 -5.27 0.06 -8.30
C GLU A 141 -6.02 -0.03 -6.96
N ILE A 142 -6.82 -1.07 -6.79
CA ILE A 142 -7.55 -1.39 -5.56
C ILE A 142 -7.31 -2.86 -5.23
N GLY A 143 -7.00 -3.13 -3.96
CA GLY A 143 -6.70 -4.47 -3.48
C GLY A 143 -5.30 -4.95 -3.89
N GLU A 144 -4.98 -6.18 -3.52
CA GLU A 144 -3.68 -6.81 -3.82
C GLU A 144 -3.68 -7.53 -5.17
N ASP A 145 -4.86 -7.81 -5.72
CA ASP A 145 -5.05 -8.62 -6.93
C ASP A 145 -4.89 -7.80 -8.24
N GLY A 146 -4.57 -6.51 -8.14
CA GLY A 146 -4.37 -5.63 -9.31
C GLY A 146 -5.65 -5.08 -9.94
N ASP A 147 -6.82 -5.23 -9.30
CA ASP A 147 -8.07 -4.67 -9.79
C ASP A 147 -7.95 -3.15 -10.01
N LEU A 148 -8.43 -2.67 -11.15
CA LEU A 148 -8.35 -1.25 -11.48
C LEU A 148 -9.69 -0.55 -11.37
N LEU A 149 -9.68 0.59 -10.69
CA LEU A 149 -10.79 1.52 -10.65
C LEU A 149 -10.47 2.73 -11.54
N ILE A 150 -11.40 3.04 -12.43
CA ILE A 150 -11.39 4.20 -13.31
C ILE A 150 -12.50 5.16 -12.92
N ILE A 151 -12.18 6.44 -12.78
CA ILE A 151 -13.18 7.48 -12.49
C ILE A 151 -13.94 7.82 -13.78
N GLY A 152 -15.27 7.75 -13.72
CA GLY A 152 -16.18 7.92 -14.84
C GLY A 152 -16.81 6.62 -15.32
N HIS A 153 -17.71 6.73 -16.31
CA HIS A 153 -18.24 5.61 -17.11
C HIS A 153 -17.76 5.68 -18.56
N PRO A 154 -16.44 5.65 -18.83
CA PRO A 154 -15.95 5.67 -20.20
C PRO A 154 -16.45 4.45 -21.00
N PRO A 155 -16.41 4.52 -22.34
CA PRO A 155 -16.62 3.36 -23.19
C PRO A 155 -15.68 2.21 -22.81
N VAL A 156 -16.17 0.96 -22.88
CA VAL A 156 -15.39 -0.25 -22.52
C VAL A 156 -14.06 -0.30 -23.26
N ARG A 157 -14.03 0.12 -24.52
CA ARG A 157 -12.79 0.20 -25.31
C ARG A 157 -11.72 1.09 -24.65
N ASP A 158 -12.12 2.22 -24.10
CA ASP A 158 -11.21 3.18 -23.49
C ASP A 158 -10.72 2.68 -22.13
N VAL A 159 -11.60 2.00 -21.38
CA VAL A 159 -11.22 1.25 -20.16
C VAL A 159 -10.11 0.25 -20.48
N LEU A 160 -10.34 -0.66 -21.42
CA LEU A 160 -9.36 -1.68 -21.80
C LEU A 160 -8.03 -1.07 -22.29
N ALA A 161 -8.10 0.06 -23.01
CA ALA A 161 -6.91 0.77 -23.47
C ALA A 161 -6.12 1.42 -22.33
N ALA A 162 -6.80 2.02 -21.35
CA ALA A 162 -6.18 2.60 -20.17
C ALA A 162 -5.60 1.51 -19.25
N THR A 163 -6.36 0.46 -18.96
CA THR A 163 -5.90 -0.69 -18.17
C THR A 163 -4.70 -1.35 -18.83
N SER A 164 -4.71 -1.57 -20.15
CA SER A 164 -3.54 -2.14 -20.83
C SER A 164 -2.33 -1.21 -20.78
N SER A 165 -2.53 0.11 -20.72
CA SER A 165 -1.45 1.07 -20.54
C SER A 165 -0.88 1.03 -19.13
N TYR A 166 -1.74 0.90 -18.11
CA TYR A 166 -1.35 0.75 -16.71
C TYR A 166 -0.45 -0.46 -16.51
N TYR A 167 -0.92 -1.66 -16.85
CA TYR A 167 -0.17 -2.91 -16.64
C TYR A 167 1.18 -2.91 -17.37
N ARG A 168 1.26 -2.30 -18.55
CA ARG A 168 2.53 -2.19 -19.27
C ARG A 168 3.52 -1.27 -18.56
N HIS A 169 3.02 -0.18 -17.99
CA HIS A 169 3.86 0.84 -17.37
C HIS A 169 4.29 0.45 -15.96
N ILE A 170 3.35 0.02 -15.13
CA ILE A 170 3.57 -0.28 -13.71
C ILE A 170 4.07 -1.72 -13.52
N CYS A 171 3.43 -2.68 -14.19
CA CYS A 171 3.71 -4.10 -13.96
C CYS A 171 4.67 -4.72 -15.00
N GLY A 172 4.99 -4.03 -16.10
CA GLY A 172 5.73 -4.61 -17.21
C GLY A 172 4.97 -5.73 -17.94
N GLN A 173 3.64 -5.75 -17.82
CA GLN A 173 2.78 -6.83 -18.27
C GLN A 173 1.79 -6.37 -19.35
N ARG A 174 1.29 -7.32 -20.14
CA ARG A 174 0.23 -7.13 -21.12
C ARG A 174 -1.04 -7.84 -20.67
N LEU A 175 -2.17 -7.15 -20.78
CA LEU A 175 -3.48 -7.77 -20.66
C LEU A 175 -3.80 -8.68 -21.86
N ARG A 176 -4.35 -9.84 -21.57
CA ARG A 176 -4.86 -10.81 -22.52
C ARG A 176 -6.09 -11.52 -21.95
N PRO A 177 -7.05 -11.92 -22.79
CA PRO A 177 -8.09 -12.86 -22.40
C PRO A 177 -7.51 -14.14 -21.77
N PHE A 178 -7.98 -14.51 -20.59
CA PHE A 178 -7.77 -15.83 -20.00
C PHE A 178 -9.03 -16.71 -20.12
N ASP A 179 -8.85 -18.03 -20.20
CA ASP A 179 -9.94 -19.03 -20.17
C ASP A 179 -11.09 -18.80 -21.19
N GLY A 180 -10.79 -18.16 -22.32
CA GLY A 180 -11.77 -17.89 -23.38
C GLY A 180 -12.80 -16.79 -23.06
N ARG A 181 -12.63 -16.05 -21.96
CA ARG A 181 -13.49 -14.90 -21.59
C ARG A 181 -13.09 -13.64 -22.35
N ASP A 182 -14.05 -12.80 -22.71
CA ASP A 182 -13.72 -11.46 -23.21
C ASP A 182 -13.37 -10.55 -22.03
N LEU A 183 -12.24 -9.82 -22.11
CA LEU A 183 -11.86 -8.85 -21.09
C LEU A 183 -12.93 -7.77 -20.90
N ALA A 184 -13.74 -7.50 -21.94
CA ALA A 184 -14.88 -6.61 -21.84
C ALA A 184 -15.90 -7.03 -20.77
N ASP A 185 -16.04 -8.34 -20.53
CA ASP A 185 -16.99 -8.88 -19.55
C ASP A 185 -16.54 -8.63 -18.10
N SER A 186 -15.25 -8.35 -17.89
CA SER A 186 -14.69 -7.98 -16.58
C SER A 186 -14.88 -6.50 -16.21
N VAL A 187 -15.54 -5.71 -17.08
CA VAL A 187 -15.77 -4.28 -16.86
C VAL A 187 -17.16 -4.05 -16.26
N ALA A 188 -17.20 -3.56 -15.03
CA ALA A 188 -18.43 -3.21 -14.32
C ALA A 188 -18.54 -1.70 -14.09
N ARG A 189 -19.71 -1.12 -14.38
CA ARG A 189 -20.01 0.29 -14.09
C ARG A 189 -20.81 0.40 -12.80
N ARG A 190 -20.38 1.29 -11.90
CA ARG A 190 -21.01 1.51 -10.59
C ARG A 190 -20.99 2.99 -10.23
N TRP A 191 -21.59 3.32 -9.09
CA TRP A 191 -21.47 4.62 -8.46
C TRP A 191 -20.85 4.44 -7.09
N GLY A 192 -19.98 5.37 -6.69
CA GLY A 192 -19.34 5.31 -5.38
C GLY A 192 -18.93 6.67 -4.85
N ARG A 193 -18.71 6.74 -3.55
CA ARG A 193 -18.20 7.92 -2.84
C ARG A 193 -16.78 7.64 -2.38
N PHE A 194 -15.89 8.59 -2.63
CA PHE A 194 -14.51 8.55 -2.15
C PHE A 194 -14.46 9.31 -0.83
N ILE A 195 -13.97 8.64 0.21
CA ILE A 195 -14.01 9.13 1.57
C ILE A 195 -12.59 9.19 2.11
N ALA A 196 -12.17 10.36 2.57
CA ALA A 196 -10.84 10.60 3.12
C ALA A 196 -10.70 9.98 4.53
N TYR A 197 -10.66 8.66 4.62
CA TYR A 197 -10.59 7.92 5.88
C TYR A 197 -9.56 6.79 5.84
N PRO A 198 -8.63 6.71 6.80
CA PRO A 198 -8.47 7.65 7.92
C PRO A 198 -7.84 8.98 7.51
N THR A 199 -7.23 9.03 6.32
CA THR A 199 -6.64 10.24 5.75
C THR A 199 -7.04 10.33 4.28
N ARG A 200 -6.81 11.48 3.64
CA ARG A 200 -7.04 11.60 2.20
C ARG A 200 -6.15 10.65 1.39
N ARG A 201 -4.96 10.29 1.86
CA ARG A 201 -4.06 9.38 1.13
C ARG A 201 -4.41 7.90 1.27
N GLU A 202 -5.16 7.55 2.29
CA GLU A 202 -5.60 6.18 2.58
C GLU A 202 -7.11 6.06 2.34
N TRP A 203 -7.64 6.86 1.43
CA TRP A 203 -9.07 7.00 1.19
C TRP A 203 -9.76 5.65 0.94
N GLN A 204 -11.05 5.60 1.22
CA GLN A 204 -11.92 4.45 0.97
C GLN A 204 -12.94 4.79 -0.12
N ILE A 205 -13.43 3.75 -0.80
CA ILE A 205 -14.60 3.87 -1.65
C ILE A 205 -15.79 3.13 -1.03
N ARG A 206 -16.96 3.76 -1.08
CA ARG A 206 -18.23 3.11 -0.73
C ARG A 206 -19.14 3.07 -1.93
N ASP A 207 -19.76 1.91 -2.15
CA ASP A 207 -20.85 1.79 -3.12
C ASP A 207 -21.95 2.80 -2.76
N ALA A 208 -22.50 3.44 -3.77
CA ALA A 208 -23.57 4.42 -3.66
C ALA A 208 -24.55 4.29 -4.82
N SER A 209 -25.73 4.90 -4.69
CA SER A 209 -26.60 5.16 -5.83
C SER A 209 -26.18 6.43 -6.57
N ASP A 210 -26.68 6.61 -7.79
CA ASP A 210 -26.41 7.79 -8.62
C ASP A 210 -27.00 9.08 -8.04
N ASP A 211 -28.07 8.98 -7.25
CA ASP A 211 -28.71 10.10 -6.56
C ASP A 211 -28.11 10.42 -5.18
N THR A 212 -27.14 9.63 -4.69
CA THR A 212 -26.48 9.92 -3.42
C THR A 212 -25.58 11.16 -3.54
N PRO A 213 -25.69 12.18 -2.66
CA PRO A 213 -24.83 13.36 -2.71
C PRO A 213 -23.33 13.01 -2.67
N GLY A 214 -22.58 13.56 -3.64
CA GLY A 214 -21.14 13.31 -3.79
C GLY A 214 -20.79 11.95 -4.41
N ALA A 215 -21.78 11.15 -4.83
CA ALA A 215 -21.50 9.95 -5.62
C ALA A 215 -20.91 10.32 -6.98
N LEU A 216 -19.91 9.55 -7.40
CA LEU A 216 -19.25 9.67 -8.68
C LEU A 216 -19.44 8.38 -9.49
N PRO A 217 -19.58 8.50 -10.82
CA PRO A 217 -19.54 7.33 -11.69
C PRO A 217 -18.14 6.70 -11.60
N ILE A 218 -18.09 5.39 -11.42
CA ILE A 218 -16.85 4.61 -11.40
C ILE A 218 -16.98 3.42 -12.34
N THR A 219 -15.87 3.02 -12.92
CA THR A 219 -15.76 1.79 -13.71
C THR A 219 -14.70 0.91 -13.10
N TRP A 220 -15.10 -0.27 -12.64
CA TRP A 220 -14.24 -1.30 -12.10
C TRP A 220 -13.85 -2.26 -13.23
N MET A 221 -12.57 -2.59 -13.35
CA MET A 221 -12.09 -3.67 -14.20
C MET A 221 -11.33 -4.66 -13.34
N CYS A 222 -11.87 -5.88 -13.25
CA CYS A 222 -11.21 -6.98 -12.57
C CYS A 222 -10.23 -7.63 -13.55
N ALA A 223 -8.96 -7.67 -13.18
CA ALA A 223 -7.92 -8.33 -13.96
C ALA A 223 -7.51 -9.57 -13.19
N GLN A 224 -8.13 -10.70 -13.51
CA GLN A 224 -7.89 -11.92 -12.74
C GLN A 224 -6.48 -12.46 -13.02
N ASP A 225 -5.94 -13.20 -12.05
CA ASP A 225 -4.74 -14.00 -12.26
C ASP A 225 -4.87 -14.85 -13.54
N GLY A 226 -3.98 -14.60 -14.50
CA GLY A 226 -3.99 -15.23 -15.83
C GLY A 226 -4.35 -14.29 -16.99
N ASP A 227 -5.00 -13.16 -16.70
CA ASP A 227 -5.27 -12.10 -17.68
C ASP A 227 -4.03 -11.25 -17.98
N THR A 228 -2.94 -11.43 -17.25
CA THR A 228 -1.67 -10.75 -17.48
C THR A 228 -0.63 -11.66 -18.13
N GLN A 229 0.28 -11.04 -18.87
CA GLN A 229 1.39 -11.70 -19.53
C GLN A 229 2.64 -10.83 -19.38
N ASP A 230 3.68 -11.37 -18.77
CA ASP A 230 4.99 -10.72 -18.70
C ASP A 230 5.48 -10.37 -20.11
N ILE A 231 6.12 -9.20 -20.24
CA ILE A 231 6.67 -8.71 -21.50
C ILE A 231 8.19 -8.78 -21.44
N GLY A 232 8.77 -9.60 -22.32
CA GLY A 232 10.21 -9.64 -22.57
C GLY A 232 10.66 -8.82 -23.78
N ASP A 233 11.92 -8.99 -24.13
CA ASP A 233 12.47 -8.51 -25.40
C ASP A 233 11.80 -9.18 -26.61
N VAL A 234 11.92 -8.54 -27.77
CA VAL A 234 11.35 -9.09 -29.01
C VAL A 234 12.16 -10.28 -29.46
N GLU A 235 11.53 -11.44 -29.49
CA GLU A 235 12.07 -12.69 -30.03
C GLU A 235 11.19 -13.22 -31.16
N HIS A 236 11.76 -13.95 -32.12
CA HIS A 236 10.99 -14.51 -33.22
C HIS A 236 10.64 -15.97 -32.94
N CYS A 237 9.35 -16.32 -33.09
CA CYS A 237 8.90 -17.69 -32.92
C CYS A 237 9.65 -18.62 -33.87
N PRO A 238 10.34 -19.68 -33.38
CA PRO A 238 11.16 -20.54 -34.23
C PRO A 238 10.33 -21.38 -35.21
N THR A 239 9.02 -21.54 -34.96
CA THR A 239 8.13 -22.31 -35.84
C THR A 239 7.55 -21.47 -36.99
N CYS A 240 7.14 -20.23 -36.73
CA CYS A 240 6.40 -19.42 -37.72
C CYS A 240 7.03 -18.06 -38.03
N GLY A 241 8.16 -17.73 -37.41
CA GLY A 241 8.91 -16.49 -37.64
C GLY A 241 8.22 -15.22 -37.13
N ARG A 242 7.09 -15.31 -36.43
CA ARG A 242 6.41 -14.11 -35.92
C ARG A 242 7.13 -13.52 -34.70
N PRO A 243 7.29 -12.19 -34.61
CA PRO A 243 7.85 -11.55 -33.43
C PRO A 243 6.91 -11.71 -32.23
N SER A 244 7.47 -12.00 -31.07
CA SER A 244 6.78 -12.09 -29.79
C SER A 244 7.56 -11.35 -28.72
N ARG A 245 6.83 -10.75 -27.78
CA ARG A 245 7.35 -10.29 -26.50
C ARG A 245 6.71 -11.02 -25.32
N GLY A 246 5.74 -11.89 -25.60
CA GLY A 246 4.93 -12.50 -24.57
C GLY A 246 5.69 -13.59 -23.85
N LEU A 247 5.77 -13.51 -22.53
CA LEU A 247 6.35 -14.52 -21.66
C LEU A 247 5.24 -15.24 -20.86
N ALA A 248 5.50 -16.47 -20.44
CA ALA A 248 4.70 -17.19 -19.47
C ALA A 248 5.61 -18.02 -18.57
N TYR A 249 5.08 -18.44 -17.42
CA TYR A 249 5.73 -19.40 -16.56
C TYR A 249 5.28 -20.82 -16.93
N ASP A 250 6.24 -21.69 -17.21
CA ASP A 250 6.00 -23.12 -17.38
C ASP A 250 6.08 -23.81 -16.01
N PRO A 251 4.95 -24.25 -15.43
CA PRO A 251 4.94 -24.85 -14.09
C PRO A 251 5.62 -26.23 -14.06
N VAL A 252 5.78 -26.89 -15.20
CA VAL A 252 6.40 -28.22 -15.27
C VAL A 252 7.91 -28.10 -15.13
N ASN A 253 8.50 -27.14 -15.83
CA ASN A 253 9.96 -26.94 -15.84
C ASN A 253 10.44 -25.87 -14.87
N GLY A 254 9.52 -25.09 -14.29
CA GLY A 254 9.84 -23.99 -13.38
C GLY A 254 10.58 -22.84 -14.06
N GLN A 255 10.39 -22.66 -15.37
CA GLN A 255 11.13 -21.71 -16.19
C GLN A 255 10.18 -20.75 -16.92
N ARG A 256 10.69 -19.57 -17.27
CA ARG A 256 9.99 -18.65 -18.18
C ARG A 256 10.15 -19.13 -19.62
N VAL A 257 9.05 -19.07 -20.38
CA VAL A 257 9.00 -19.41 -21.80
C VAL A 257 8.40 -18.24 -22.59
N HIS A 258 8.88 -18.05 -23.81
CA HIS A 258 8.21 -17.20 -24.78
C HIS A 258 6.95 -17.89 -25.32
N LEU A 259 5.92 -17.10 -25.61
CA LEU A 259 4.67 -17.56 -26.22
C LEU A 259 4.50 -16.97 -27.61
N CYS A 260 4.24 -17.80 -28.62
CA CYS A 260 3.92 -17.30 -29.95
C CYS A 260 2.57 -16.57 -29.95
N PRO A 261 2.47 -15.33 -30.46
CA PRO A 261 1.23 -14.56 -30.44
C PRO A 261 0.20 -15.06 -31.47
N SER A 262 0.57 -16.01 -32.33
CA SER A 262 -0.36 -16.59 -33.29
C SER A 262 -1.29 -17.60 -32.61
N PRO A 263 -2.62 -17.43 -32.72
CA PRO A 263 -3.58 -18.33 -32.10
C PRO A 263 -3.57 -19.74 -32.71
N THR A 264 -3.00 -19.90 -33.91
CA THR A 264 -2.85 -21.20 -34.57
C THR A 264 -1.52 -21.88 -34.26
N CYS A 265 -0.43 -21.12 -34.11
CA CYS A 265 0.89 -21.70 -33.84
C CYS A 265 1.04 -22.10 -32.37
N ARG A 266 0.71 -21.21 -31.42
CA ARG A 266 0.79 -21.42 -29.95
C ARG A 266 2.10 -22.04 -29.44
N HIS A 267 3.17 -22.01 -30.24
CA HIS A 267 4.45 -22.59 -29.87
C HIS A 267 5.03 -21.85 -28.67
N GLN A 268 5.61 -22.61 -27.75
CA GLN A 268 6.30 -22.10 -26.57
C GLN A 268 7.77 -22.51 -26.66
N TRP A 269 8.68 -21.61 -26.32
CA TRP A 269 10.12 -21.89 -26.35
C TRP A 269 10.81 -21.22 -25.17
N PRO A 270 11.91 -21.80 -24.64
CA PRO A 270 12.56 -21.28 -23.44
C PRO A 270 13.07 -19.85 -23.66
N VAL A 271 12.98 -19.03 -22.61
CA VAL A 271 13.71 -17.76 -22.56
C VAL A 271 15.19 -18.11 -22.42
N ALA A 272 16.04 -17.53 -23.28
CA ALA A 272 17.48 -17.71 -23.12
C ALA A 272 17.86 -17.26 -21.71
N GLU A 273 18.54 -18.12 -20.94
CA GLU A 273 19.07 -17.72 -19.64
C GLU A 273 19.95 -16.50 -19.88
N SER A 274 19.51 -15.34 -19.37
CA SER A 274 20.39 -14.19 -19.32
C SER A 274 21.58 -14.66 -18.50
N SER A 275 22.74 -14.74 -19.14
CA SER A 275 23.98 -15.01 -18.42
C SER A 275 24.09 -13.90 -17.39
N SER A 276 23.81 -14.23 -16.12
CA SER A 276 23.93 -13.29 -15.01
C SER A 276 25.27 -12.60 -15.20
N PRO A 277 25.33 -11.25 -15.22
CA PRO A 277 26.58 -10.54 -15.41
C PRO A 277 27.54 -11.12 -14.39
N THR A 278 28.57 -11.81 -14.90
CA THR A 278 29.55 -12.48 -14.07
C THR A 278 30.10 -11.39 -13.17
N SER A 279 29.85 -11.48 -11.87
CA SER A 279 30.29 -10.50 -10.87
C SER A 279 31.73 -10.13 -11.21
N MET A 280 31.90 -8.93 -11.77
CA MET A 280 33.22 -8.39 -12.04
C MET A 280 33.84 -8.24 -10.67
N LYS A 281 34.74 -9.16 -10.32
CA LYS A 281 35.64 -9.01 -9.19
C LYS A 281 36.31 -7.65 -9.36
N GLU A 282 35.97 -6.70 -8.50
CA GLU A 282 36.76 -5.51 -8.26
C GLU A 282 38.19 -5.99 -7.95
N HIS A 283 39.09 -5.73 -8.90
CA HIS A 283 40.51 -5.78 -8.62
C HIS A 283 40.84 -4.51 -7.82
N ALA A 284 41.29 -4.75 -6.58
CA ALA A 284 41.88 -3.78 -5.68
C ALA A 284 43.04 -2.99 -6.30
#